data_AF-A0A7W5MYP8-F1
#
_entry.id   AF-A0A7W5MYP8-F1
#
_cell.length_a   1.000
_cell.length_b   1.000
_cell.length_c   1.000
_cell.angle_alpha   90.00
_cell.angle_beta   90.00
_cell.angle_gamma   90.00
#
_symmetry.space_group_name_H-M   'P 1'
#
loop_
_entity.id
_entity.type
_entity.pdbx_description
1 polymer ?
#
loop_
_entity_poly.entity_id
_entity_poly.type
_entity_poly.pdbx_seq_one_letter_code
_entity_poly.pdbx_strand_id
1 'polypeptide(L)'
;MAVLEVLNVERRRRWSDAAKASILSEVGIDGWTVSDVARRHDVTRQHLYQWRRDLRQKGVWPGRGGEAFVAVELLPVPADAGGPATCEASTSEVTIILGNGRQLRCRETIGDAELSRLLRVLGAA
;
A
#
# COMPACT_ATOMS: atom_id res chain seq x y z
N MET A 1 34.78 25.92 3.03
CA MET A 1 35.51 24.82 2.37
C MET A 1 35.16 23.53 3.08
N ALA A 2 34.01 22.93 2.76
CA ALA A 2 33.55 21.70 3.41
C ALA A 2 34.12 20.51 2.61
N VAL A 3 34.89 19.67 3.30
CA VAL A 3 35.54 18.49 2.75
C VAL A 3 34.46 17.47 2.41
N LEU A 4 34.23 17.24 1.12
CA LEU A 4 33.49 16.10 0.60
C LEU A 4 34.38 14.87 0.76
N GLU A 5 34.18 14.11 1.84
CA GLU A 5 34.69 12.75 1.96
C GLU A 5 33.91 11.82 1.02
N VAL A 6 34.26 11.87 -0.26
CA VAL A 6 33.95 10.82 -1.23
C VAL A 6 35.07 9.78 -1.13
N LEU A 7 34.89 8.81 -0.23
CA LEU A 7 35.70 7.59 -0.22
C LEU A 7 34.98 6.52 -1.06
N ASN A 8 35.35 6.54 -2.34
CA ASN A 8 35.21 5.48 -3.32
C ASN A 8 35.68 4.13 -2.75
N VAL A 9 34.84 3.07 -2.74
CA VAL A 9 35.19 1.61 -2.79
C VAL A 9 33.93 0.72 -2.64
N GLU A 10 33.47 0.16 -3.76
CA GLU A 10 33.20 -1.28 -3.98
C GLU A 10 33.24 -2.16 -2.71
N ARG A 11 32.23 -2.97 -2.32
CA ARG A 11 32.03 -4.31 -2.92
C ARG A 11 30.70 -5.01 -2.57
N ARG A 12 29.73 -4.33 -1.95
CA ARG A 12 28.29 -4.67 -1.79
C ARG A 12 27.84 -4.02 -0.50
N ARG A 13 27.22 -2.86 -0.59
CA ARG A 13 26.38 -2.36 0.50
C ARG A 13 25.25 -3.37 0.66
N ARG A 14 25.45 -4.36 1.54
CA ARG A 14 24.42 -5.34 1.88
C ARG A 14 23.44 -4.62 2.77
N TRP A 15 22.34 -4.20 2.16
CA TRP A 15 21.22 -3.64 2.88
C TRP A 15 20.53 -4.76 3.63
N SER A 16 20.65 -4.75 4.96
CA SER A 16 19.79 -5.57 5.81
C SER A 16 18.34 -5.12 5.62
N ASP A 17 17.38 -6.01 5.85
CA ASP A 17 15.97 -5.67 5.66
C ASP A 17 15.54 -4.52 6.59
N ALA A 18 16.13 -4.42 7.78
CA ALA A 18 16.00 -3.28 8.68
C ALA A 18 16.55 -1.96 8.10
N ALA A 19 17.71 -1.99 7.44
CA ALA A 19 18.29 -0.81 6.81
C ALA A 19 17.46 -0.34 5.60
N LYS A 20 16.96 -1.29 4.79
CA LYS A 20 16.01 -0.98 3.69
C LYS A 20 14.75 -0.33 4.23
N ALA A 21 14.17 -0.90 5.30
CA ALA A 21 12.97 -0.40 5.97
C ALA A 21 13.16 1.02 6.51
N SER A 22 14.29 1.29 7.18
CA SER A 22 14.63 2.63 7.69
C SER A 22 14.66 3.67 6.57
N ILE A 23 15.36 3.38 5.47
CA ILE A 23 15.44 4.33 4.35
C ILE A 23 14.08 4.54 3.69
N LEU A 24 13.30 3.47 3.55
CA LEU A 24 11.98 3.56 2.95
C LEU A 24 10.97 4.29 3.84
N SER A 25 11.18 4.32 5.15
CA SER A 25 10.38 5.13 6.08
C SER A 25 10.61 6.63 5.95
N GLU A 26 11.81 7.06 5.52
CA GLU A 26 12.11 8.48 5.27
C GLU A 26 11.32 9.05 4.08
N VAL A 27 10.79 8.18 3.20
CA VAL A 27 10.01 8.59 2.04
C VAL A 27 8.67 9.18 2.47
N GLY A 28 8.45 10.45 2.15
CA GLY A 28 7.22 11.18 2.45
C GLY A 28 7.17 11.78 3.86
N ILE A 29 8.24 11.67 4.65
CA ILE A 29 8.43 12.50 5.85
C ILE A 29 8.85 13.90 5.36
N ASP A 30 8.28 14.97 5.93
CA ASP A 30 8.60 16.36 5.59
C ASP A 30 8.49 16.72 4.09
N GLY A 31 7.65 16.00 3.33
CA GLY A 31 7.49 16.21 1.89
C GLY A 31 8.61 15.64 1.03
N TRP A 32 9.50 14.83 1.59
CA TRP A 32 10.61 14.22 0.85
C TRP A 32 10.12 13.22 -0.18
N THR A 33 10.52 13.40 -1.44
CA THR A 33 10.14 12.47 -2.50
C THR A 33 11.07 11.26 -2.52
N VAL A 34 10.61 10.18 -3.17
CA VAL A 34 11.44 8.99 -3.43
C VAL A 34 12.75 9.36 -4.14
N SER A 35 12.74 10.40 -4.97
CA SER A 35 13.93 10.89 -5.69
C SER A 35 14.95 11.55 -4.76
N ASP A 36 14.48 12.26 -3.73
CA ASP A 36 15.34 12.97 -2.79
C ASP A 36 15.99 12.00 -1.81
N VAL A 37 15.22 11.04 -1.31
CA VAL A 37 15.73 9.94 -0.47
C VAL A 37 16.74 9.08 -1.25
N ALA A 38 16.44 8.76 -2.51
CA ALA A 38 17.36 8.07 -3.42
C ALA A 38 18.71 8.79 -3.54
N ARG A 39 18.69 10.11 -3.78
CA ARG A 39 19.92 10.91 -3.89
C ARG A 39 20.69 10.97 -2.56
N ARG A 40 20.00 11.15 -1.44
CA ARG A 40 20.63 11.26 -0.12
C ARG A 40 21.35 9.98 0.30
N HIS A 41 20.81 8.82 -0.07
CA HIS A 41 21.38 7.53 0.30
C HIS A 41 22.26 6.91 -0.78
N ASP A 42 22.46 7.61 -1.91
CA ASP A 42 23.17 7.13 -3.11
C ASP A 42 22.59 5.81 -3.65
N VAL A 43 21.26 5.76 -3.74
CA VAL A 43 20.50 4.58 -4.17
C VAL A 43 19.60 4.98 -5.33
N THR A 44 19.53 4.15 -6.38
CA THR A 44 18.60 4.41 -7.49
C THR A 44 17.15 4.26 -7.02
N ARG A 45 16.24 5.09 -7.57
CA ARG A 45 14.78 4.93 -7.35
C ARG A 45 14.29 3.50 -7.59
N GLN A 46 14.83 2.82 -8.61
CA GLN A 46 14.52 1.43 -8.91
C GLN A 46 14.87 0.46 -7.77
N HIS A 47 15.99 0.68 -7.06
CA HIS A 47 16.37 -0.13 -5.90
C HIS A 47 15.37 0.06 -4.74
N LEU A 48 14.89 1.29 -4.51
CA LEU A 48 13.85 1.54 -3.50
C LEU A 48 12.54 0.81 -3.81
N TYR A 49 12.13 0.78 -5.09
CA TYR A 49 10.96 -0.01 -5.50
C TYR A 49 11.19 -1.52 -5.37
N GLN A 50 12.38 -2.01 -5.71
CA GLN A 50 12.73 -3.42 -5.52
C GLN A 50 12.74 -3.80 -4.04
N TRP A 51 13.28 -2.96 -3.16
CA TRP A 51 13.25 -3.19 -1.71
C TRP A 51 11.83 -3.17 -1.16
N ARG A 52 10.97 -2.28 -1.67
CA ARG A 52 9.53 -2.28 -1.33
C ARG A 52 8.88 -3.61 -1.66
N ARG A 53 9.21 -4.20 -2.81
CA ARG A 53 8.69 -5.52 -3.21
C ARG A 53 9.28 -6.66 -2.35
N ASP A 54 10.59 -6.66 -2.14
CA ASP A 54 11.32 -7.67 -1.35
C ASP A 54 10.82 -7.72 0.10
N LEU A 55 10.68 -6.57 0.74
CA LEU A 55 10.17 -6.47 2.11
C LEU A 55 8.70 -6.88 2.23
N ARG A 56 7.86 -6.58 1.21
CA ARG A 56 6.46 -7.03 1.16
C ARG A 56 6.37 -8.55 1.04
N GLN A 57 7.20 -9.16 0.20
CA GLN A 57 7.27 -10.62 0.03
C GLN A 57 7.74 -11.34 1.30
N LYS A 58 8.64 -10.70 2.06
CA LYS A 58 9.15 -11.24 3.33
C LYS A 58 8.27 -10.93 4.55
N GLY A 59 7.18 -10.17 4.39
CA GLY A 59 6.31 -9.75 5.50
C GLY A 59 6.93 -8.77 6.49
N VAL A 60 8.13 -8.25 6.21
CA VAL A 60 8.88 -7.28 7.03
C VAL A 60 8.80 -5.85 6.48
N TRP A 61 7.95 -5.61 5.48
CA TRP A 61 7.62 -4.25 5.07
C TRP A 61 7.11 -3.51 6.31
N PRO A 62 7.79 -2.45 6.77
CA PRO A 62 7.14 -1.51 7.66
C PRO A 62 6.03 -0.94 6.81
N GLY A 63 4.83 -1.51 6.92
CA GLY A 63 3.65 -0.85 6.44
C GLY A 63 3.78 0.57 6.95
N ARG A 64 3.82 1.53 6.03
CA ARG A 64 3.18 2.81 6.31
C ARG A 64 1.88 2.41 7.00
N GLY A 65 1.81 2.60 8.31
CA GLY A 65 0.90 1.86 9.18
C GLY A 65 -0.51 2.01 8.67
N GLY A 66 -0.96 1.01 7.89
CA GLY A 66 -2.04 1.21 6.95
C GLY A 66 -1.82 2.38 5.99
N GLU A 67 -2.29 2.22 4.77
CA GLU A 67 -3.26 3.22 4.34
C GLU A 67 -4.47 3.02 5.27
N ALA A 68 -4.36 3.52 6.51
CA ALA A 68 -5.46 3.47 7.44
C ALA A 68 -6.49 4.42 6.83
N PHE A 69 -7.64 3.88 6.45
CA PHE A 69 -8.79 4.71 6.15
C PHE A 69 -9.03 5.56 7.39
N VAL A 70 -8.73 6.86 7.30
CA VAL A 70 -9.17 7.82 8.30
C VAL A 70 -10.67 7.88 8.13
N ALA A 71 -11.41 7.36 9.12
CA ALA A 71 -12.85 7.53 9.16
C ALA A 71 -13.14 9.04 9.21
N VAL A 72 -13.69 9.57 8.12
CA VAL A 72 -14.26 10.91 8.11
C VAL A 72 -15.66 10.77 8.71
N GLU A 73 -15.86 11.29 9.91
CA GLU A 73 -17.22 11.49 10.40
C GLU A 73 -17.88 12.60 9.57
N LEU A 74 -18.89 12.22 8.79
CA LEU A 74 -19.84 13.20 8.26
C LEU A 74 -20.68 13.67 9.45
N LEU A 75 -20.40 14.89 9.91
CA LEU A 75 -21.33 15.62 10.79
C LEU A 75 -22.70 15.61 10.10
N PRO A 76 -23.76 15.09 10.74
CA PRO A 76 -25.08 15.11 10.15
C PRO A 76 -25.46 16.57 9.91
N VAL A 77 -25.65 16.92 8.64
CA VAL A 77 -26.32 18.17 8.29
C VAL A 77 -27.72 18.08 8.95
N PRO A 78 -28.15 19.06 9.75
CA PRO A 78 -29.48 19.02 10.34
C PRO A 78 -30.49 18.87 9.20
N ALA A 79 -31.24 17.77 9.26
CA ALA A 79 -32.21 17.42 8.26
C ALA A 79 -33.38 18.41 8.32
N ASP A 80 -33.37 19.39 7.43
CA ASP A 80 -34.57 20.11 7.06
C ASP A 80 -35.45 19.16 6.23
N ALA A 81 -36.41 18.53 6.93
CA ALA A 81 -37.65 17.94 6.44
C ALA A 81 -37.68 17.24 5.06
N GLY A 82 -37.80 15.91 5.08
CA GLY A 82 -38.68 15.18 4.15
C GLY A 82 -38.02 14.14 3.24
N GLY A 83 -38.02 12.88 3.67
CA GLY A 83 -37.82 11.71 2.80
C GLY A 83 -37.68 10.43 3.62
N PRO A 84 -38.34 9.31 3.27
CA PRO A 84 -38.31 8.10 4.10
C PRO A 84 -36.87 7.58 4.16
N ALA A 85 -36.40 7.38 5.40
CA ALA A 85 -35.17 6.68 5.69
C ALA A 85 -35.23 5.29 5.05
N THR A 86 -34.63 5.16 3.87
CA THR A 86 -34.31 3.85 3.34
C THR A 86 -33.15 3.37 4.19
N CYS A 87 -33.40 2.34 4.99
CA CYS A 87 -32.39 1.62 5.73
C CYS A 87 -31.26 1.32 4.74
N GLU A 88 -30.14 2.04 4.83
CA GLU A 88 -28.95 1.74 4.06
C GLU A 88 -28.46 0.41 4.60
N ALA A 89 -28.86 -0.68 3.94
CA ALA A 89 -28.37 -2.00 4.21
C ALA A 89 -26.86 -1.92 4.00
N SER A 90 -26.11 -1.82 5.10
CA SER A 90 -24.65 -1.87 5.14
C SER A 90 -24.21 -3.04 4.29
N THR A 91 -23.87 -2.76 3.03
CA THR A 91 -23.57 -3.81 2.08
C THR A 91 -22.11 -4.10 2.31
N SER A 92 -21.84 -4.97 3.29
CA SER A 92 -20.50 -5.43 3.59
C SER A 92 -19.86 -5.94 2.29
N GLU A 93 -18.77 -5.30 1.90
CA GLU A 93 -18.07 -5.60 0.66
C GLU A 93 -16.81 -6.39 1.01
N VAL A 94 -16.71 -7.59 0.46
CA VAL A 94 -15.62 -8.54 0.67
C VAL A 94 -14.66 -8.46 -0.51
N THR A 95 -13.37 -8.27 -0.21
CA THR A 95 -12.30 -8.29 -1.22
C THR A 95 -11.48 -9.56 -1.09
N ILE A 96 -11.40 -10.34 -2.17
CA ILE A 96 -10.64 -11.59 -2.26
C ILE A 96 -9.41 -11.35 -3.13
N ILE A 97 -8.23 -11.60 -2.58
CA ILE A 97 -6.94 -11.44 -3.27
C ILE A 97 -6.44 -12.82 -3.70
N LEU A 98 -6.21 -12.99 -5.00
CA LEU A 98 -5.69 -14.23 -5.58
C LEU A 98 -4.15 -14.18 -5.64
N GLY A 99 -3.51 -15.36 -5.57
CA GLY A 99 -2.05 -15.48 -5.62
C GLY A 99 -1.41 -15.00 -6.93
N ASN A 100 -2.21 -14.79 -7.98
CA ASN A 100 -1.80 -14.20 -9.27
C ASN A 100 -1.82 -12.65 -9.26
N GLY A 101 -2.13 -12.02 -8.12
CA GLY A 101 -2.18 -10.56 -7.97
C GLY A 101 -3.48 -9.91 -8.46
N ARG A 102 -4.46 -10.70 -8.92
CA ARG A 102 -5.79 -10.21 -9.29
C ARG A 102 -6.68 -10.15 -8.04
N GLN A 103 -7.65 -9.23 -8.05
CA GLN A 103 -8.55 -9.03 -6.92
C GLN A 103 -10.00 -9.09 -7.38
N LEU A 104 -10.83 -9.72 -6.57
CA LEU A 104 -12.27 -9.80 -6.75
C LEU A 104 -12.95 -9.06 -5.61
N ARG A 105 -13.78 -8.08 -5.95
CA ARG A 105 -14.56 -7.30 -4.99
C ARG A 105 -16.03 -7.68 -5.14
N CYS A 106 -16.61 -8.24 -4.08
CA CYS A 106 -17.97 -8.77 -4.09
C CYS A 106 -18.73 -8.30 -2.85
N ARG A 107 -20.06 -8.33 -2.91
CA ARG A 107 -20.90 -8.17 -1.72
C ARG A 107 -20.84 -9.44 -0.87
N GLU A 108 -21.00 -9.32 0.44
CA GLU A 108 -21.10 -10.47 1.37
C GLU A 108 -22.27 -11.40 1.02
N THR A 109 -23.33 -10.87 0.42
CA THR A 109 -24.53 -11.62 0.00
C THR A 109 -24.39 -12.34 -1.35
N ILE A 110 -23.20 -12.38 -1.94
CA ILE A 110 -22.99 -13.05 -3.22
C ILE A 110 -23.24 -14.56 -3.10
N GLY A 111 -24.05 -15.12 -3.98
CA GLY A 111 -24.29 -16.56 -4.04
C GLY A 111 -23.05 -17.33 -4.49
N ASP A 112 -22.84 -18.53 -3.96
CA ASP A 112 -21.69 -19.40 -4.24
C ASP A 112 -21.46 -19.64 -5.74
N ALA A 113 -22.53 -19.85 -6.52
CA ALA A 113 -22.45 -20.08 -7.95
C ALA A 113 -21.89 -18.88 -8.73
N GLU A 114 -22.25 -17.67 -8.29
CA GLU A 114 -21.80 -16.43 -8.91
C GLU A 114 -20.36 -16.09 -8.52
N LEU A 115 -20.02 -16.29 -7.24
CA LEU A 115 -18.63 -16.19 -6.76
C LEU A 115 -17.71 -17.16 -7.50
N SER A 116 -18.13 -18.42 -7.65
CA SER A 116 -17.39 -19.45 -8.37
C SER A 116 -17.17 -19.11 -9.85
N ARG A 117 -18.18 -18.54 -10.52
CA ARG A 117 -18.06 -18.11 -11.92
C ARG A 117 -17.04 -16.96 -12.04
N LEU A 118 -17.11 -15.96 -11.15
CA LEU A 118 -16.18 -14.83 -11.14
C LEU A 118 -14.74 -15.28 -10.87
N LEU A 119 -14.53 -16.17 -9.90
CA LEU A 119 -13.22 -16.73 -9.60
C LEU A 119 -12.64 -17.53 -10.77
N ARG A 120 -13.46 -18.30 -11.51
CA ARG A 120 -12.99 -19.00 -12.72
C ARG A 120 -12.57 -18.03 -13.82
N VAL A 121 -13.35 -16.99 -14.09
CA VAL A 121 -12.99 -15.96 -15.08
C VAL A 121 -11.71 -15.21 -14.69
N LEU A 122 -11.52 -14.97 -13.39
CA LEU A 122 -10.30 -14.37 -12.83
C LEU A 122 -9.10 -15.32 -12.73
N GLY A 123 -9.32 -16.63 -12.75
CA GLY A 123 -8.25 -17.65 -12.69
C GLY A 123 -7.82 -18.19 -14.06
N ALA A 124 -8.67 -18.07 -15.08
CA ALA A 124 -8.44 -18.65 -16.41
C ALA A 124 -7.61 -17.76 -17.37
N ALA A 125 -7.12 -16.60 -16.92
CA ALA A 125 -6.26 -15.71 -17.68
C ALA A 125 -5.07 -15.27 -16.83
#